data_AF-A0A5E8AZ18-F1
#
_entry.id   AF-A0A5E8AZ18-F1
#
_cell.length_a   1.000
_cell.length_b   1.000
_cell.length_c   1.000
_cell.angle_alpha   90.00
_cell.angle_beta   90.00
_cell.angle_gamma   90.00
#
_symmetry.space_group_name_H-M   'P 1'
#
loop_
_entity.id
_entity.type
_entity.pdbx_description
1 polymer ?
#
loop_
_entity_poly.entity_id
_entity_poly.type
_entity_poly.pdbx_seq_one_letter_code
_entity_poly.pdbx_strand_id
1 'polypeptide(L)'
;MYHAIKEWGGTPFGFIDDVTITVEDEKVQLTLPNGELREPQKEVKLLGITLNNLLDFKSHILNKINKARKAVGAIWHLGGVQKTIGILKKQAMEEWQEMYWNSSKDLWYHNITVESKCTDNLSKMVTGVIMKKDSRRILSNITQFRTGHGNFGAWFKKFGIEKDSYNCKCGELETVHHILVECPLLEEERKGLKRISPEMDMSTLLNSLTGLQEIVSFISAWRD
;
A
#
# COMPACT_ATOMS: atom_id res chain seq x y z
N MET A 1 10.01 -11.36 -28.76
CA MET A 1 11.43 -11.54 -28.39
C MET A 1 12.24 -12.27 -29.47
N TYR A 2 11.70 -13.31 -30.11
CA TYR A 2 12.35 -14.01 -31.25
C TYR A 2 12.45 -13.21 -32.56
N HIS A 3 11.66 -12.14 -32.74
CA HIS A 3 11.71 -11.32 -33.95
C HIS A 3 12.82 -10.26 -33.97
N ALA A 4 13.47 -9.95 -32.84
CA ALA A 4 14.53 -8.95 -32.77
C ALA A 4 15.94 -9.51 -33.09
N ILE A 5 16.08 -10.83 -33.24
CA ILE A 5 17.38 -11.51 -33.38
C ILE A 5 17.81 -11.61 -34.86
N LYS A 6 16.87 -11.49 -35.82
CA LYS A 6 17.19 -11.57 -37.26
C LYS A 6 17.71 -10.27 -37.89
N GLU A 7 17.45 -9.11 -37.28
CA GLU A 7 17.85 -7.82 -37.86
C GLU A 7 19.31 -7.43 -37.55
N TRP A 8 20.00 -8.16 -36.65
CA TRP A 8 21.34 -7.79 -36.17
C TRP A 8 22.44 -8.82 -36.47
N GLY A 9 22.19 -9.79 -37.37
CA GLY A 9 23.24 -10.68 -37.90
C GLY A 9 24.07 -11.46 -36.87
N GLY A 10 23.63 -11.56 -35.61
CA GLY A 10 24.38 -12.17 -34.51
C GLY A 10 24.01 -13.62 -34.30
N THR A 11 25.01 -14.47 -34.04
CA THR A 11 24.80 -15.88 -33.67
C THR A 11 24.28 -15.99 -32.23
N PRO A 12 23.44 -16.99 -31.90
CA PRO A 12 22.73 -17.05 -30.61
C PRO A 12 23.60 -17.35 -29.38
N PHE A 13 24.88 -17.63 -29.54
CA PHE A 13 25.84 -17.87 -28.45
C PHE A 13 27.24 -17.47 -28.93
N GLY A 14 27.53 -16.17 -28.94
CA GLY A 14 28.88 -15.67 -29.12
C GLY A 14 29.62 -15.70 -27.79
N PHE A 15 30.23 -16.84 -27.45
CA PHE A 15 31.41 -16.81 -26.59
C PHE A 15 32.48 -15.97 -27.32
N ILE A 16 33.20 -15.13 -26.57
CA ILE A 16 34.28 -14.30 -27.13
C ILE A 16 35.41 -15.24 -27.53
N ASP A 17 35.52 -15.56 -28.81
CA ASP A 17 36.45 -16.59 -29.31
C ASP A 17 37.92 -16.12 -29.42
N ASP A 18 38.25 -14.87 -29.10
CA ASP A 18 39.60 -14.31 -29.30
C ASP A 18 40.26 -13.70 -28.04
N VAL A 19 40.14 -14.34 -26.88
CA VAL A 19 40.96 -13.98 -25.69
C VAL A 19 42.06 -15.02 -25.48
N THR A 20 43.24 -14.77 -26.04
CA THR A 20 44.45 -15.53 -25.70
C THR A 20 45.00 -15.04 -24.35
N ILE A 21 45.03 -15.94 -23.36
CA ILE A 21 45.69 -15.70 -22.06
C ILE A 21 47.10 -16.29 -22.15
N THR A 22 48.12 -15.44 -22.27
CA THR A 22 49.52 -15.85 -22.10
C THR A 22 49.88 -15.70 -20.63
N VAL A 23 50.30 -16.79 -20.00
CA VAL A 23 50.80 -16.78 -18.62
C VAL A 23 52.32 -16.77 -18.68
N GLU A 24 52.91 -15.58 -18.67
CA GLU A 24 54.30 -15.40 -18.27
C GLU A 24 54.29 -14.90 -16.82
N ASP A 25 55.21 -15.45 -16.02
CA ASP A 25 55.35 -15.15 -14.60
C ASP A 25 55.50 -13.62 -14.39
N GLU A 26 54.64 -13.09 -13.52
CA GLU A 26 54.45 -11.69 -13.11
C GLU A 26 53.57 -10.78 -14.00
N LYS A 27 52.31 -10.61 -13.52
CA LYS A 27 51.21 -9.74 -13.98
C LYS A 27 50.46 -10.24 -15.22
N VAL A 28 49.32 -10.90 -14.98
CA VAL A 28 48.32 -11.23 -15.99
C VAL A 28 47.80 -9.93 -16.59
N GLN A 29 48.11 -9.63 -17.85
CA GLN A 29 47.56 -8.50 -18.59
C GLN A 29 46.48 -8.97 -19.56
N LEU A 30 45.36 -8.25 -19.63
CA LEU A 30 44.27 -8.55 -20.56
C LEU A 30 44.39 -7.66 -21.80
N THR A 31 44.44 -8.27 -22.99
CA THR A 31 44.34 -7.55 -24.26
C THR A 31 42.88 -7.44 -24.66
N LEU A 32 42.37 -6.21 -24.78
CA LEU A 32 41.01 -5.96 -25.25
C LEU A 32 40.93 -6.12 -26.79
N PRO A 33 39.73 -6.33 -27.39
CA PRO A 33 39.58 -6.49 -28.85
C PRO A 33 40.05 -5.29 -29.69
N ASN A 34 40.22 -4.12 -29.07
CA ASN A 34 40.79 -2.91 -29.66
C ASN A 34 42.33 -2.84 -29.56
N GLY A 35 42.98 -3.89 -29.04
CA GLY A 35 44.43 -3.95 -28.82
C GLY A 35 44.92 -3.26 -27.55
N GLU A 36 44.04 -2.73 -26.72
CA GLU A 36 44.41 -2.04 -25.48
C GLU A 36 44.72 -3.04 -24.36
N LEU A 37 45.90 -2.91 -23.75
CA LEU A 37 46.31 -3.72 -22.60
C LEU A 37 45.74 -3.13 -21.31
N ARG A 38 45.06 -3.95 -20.51
CA ARG A 38 44.57 -3.56 -19.18
C ARG A 38 44.95 -4.58 -18.12
N GLU A 39 45.38 -4.05 -16.98
CA GLU A 39 45.58 -4.82 -15.76
C GLU A 39 44.23 -5.26 -15.17
N PRO A 40 44.11 -6.49 -14.66
CA PRO A 40 42.92 -6.98 -13.96
C PRO A 40 42.59 -6.08 -12.77
N GLN A 41 41.42 -5.45 -12.82
CA GLN A 41 40.94 -4.60 -11.73
C GLN A 41 40.01 -5.39 -10.80
N LYS A 42 40.16 -5.20 -9.49
CA LYS A 42 39.27 -5.81 -8.48
C LYS A 42 37.84 -5.28 -8.58
N GLU A 43 37.66 -4.05 -9.05
CA GLU A 43 36.37 -3.43 -9.32
C GLU A 43 36.45 -2.55 -10.58
N VAL A 44 35.40 -2.57 -11.40
CA VAL A 44 35.29 -1.77 -12.63
C VAL A 44 34.01 -0.95 -12.59
N LYS A 45 34.11 0.32 -13.00
CA LYS A 45 32.94 1.20 -13.12
C LYS A 45 32.46 1.23 -14.57
N LEU A 46 31.25 0.76 -14.81
CA LEU A 46 30.61 0.74 -16.12
C LEU A 46 29.33 1.58 -16.07
N LEU A 47 29.28 2.65 -16.87
CA LEU A 47 28.10 3.53 -17.01
C LEU A 47 27.48 3.99 -15.67
N GLY A 48 28.32 4.19 -14.66
CA GLY A 48 27.89 4.64 -13.32
C GLY A 48 27.65 3.53 -12.29
N ILE A 49 27.72 2.26 -12.68
CA ILE A 49 27.58 1.09 -11.79
C ILE A 49 28.97 0.50 -11.53
N THR A 50 29.22 0.04 -10.30
CA THR A 50 30.48 -0.60 -9.92
C THR A 50 30.29 -2.10 -9.84
N LEU A 51 31.06 -2.86 -10.59
CA LEU A 51 31.09 -4.32 -10.58
C LEU A 51 32.39 -4.78 -9.94
N ASN A 52 32.37 -5.82 -9.11
CA ASN A 52 33.60 -6.43 -8.63
C ASN A 52 34.15 -7.47 -9.61
N ASN A 53 35.29 -8.08 -9.28
CA ASN A 53 35.92 -9.17 -10.04
C ASN A 53 35.07 -10.45 -10.13
N LEU A 54 33.98 -10.56 -9.36
CA LEU A 54 32.96 -11.62 -9.46
C LEU A 54 31.74 -11.17 -10.29
N LEU A 55 31.82 -9.99 -10.93
CA LEU A 55 30.74 -9.35 -11.68
C LEU A 55 29.46 -9.13 -10.85
N ASP A 56 29.60 -8.96 -9.54
CA ASP A 56 28.49 -8.67 -8.64
C ASP A 56 28.37 -7.17 -8.30
N PHE A 57 27.18 -6.79 -7.81
CA PHE A 57 26.86 -5.41 -7.43
C PHE A 57 27.07 -5.11 -5.95
N LYS A 58 27.65 -6.02 -5.14
CA LYS A 58 27.71 -5.86 -3.68
C LYS A 58 28.40 -4.56 -3.29
N SER A 59 29.54 -4.28 -3.91
CA SER A 59 30.30 -3.05 -3.65
C SER A 59 29.49 -1.79 -4.00
N HIS A 60 28.81 -1.80 -5.15
CA HIS A 60 27.95 -0.69 -5.55
C HIS A 60 26.78 -0.47 -4.60
N ILE A 61 26.06 -1.52 -4.24
CA ILE A 61 24.91 -1.44 -3.33
C ILE A 61 25.35 -0.95 -1.95
N LEU A 62 26.46 -1.49 -1.41
CA LEU A 62 27.03 -1.02 -0.16
C LEU A 62 27.43 0.46 -0.22
N ASN A 63 28.02 0.91 -1.33
CA ASN A 63 28.36 2.32 -1.55
C ASN A 63 27.12 3.22 -1.51
N LYS A 64 26.03 2.82 -2.20
CA LYS A 64 24.77 3.57 -2.22
C LYS A 64 24.12 3.62 -0.83
N ILE A 65 24.09 2.50 -0.11
CA ILE A 65 23.60 2.44 1.28
C ILE A 65 24.41 3.36 2.18
N ASN A 66 25.75 3.34 2.09
CA ASN A 66 26.62 4.18 2.92
C ASN A 66 26.45 5.66 2.62
N LYS A 67 26.26 6.04 1.36
CA LYS A 67 25.94 7.43 0.98
C LYS A 67 24.61 7.89 1.56
N ALA A 68 23.57 7.06 1.46
CA ALA A 68 22.27 7.36 2.05
C ALA A 68 22.37 7.51 3.59
N ARG A 69 23.06 6.59 4.26
CA ARG A 69 23.31 6.66 5.71
C ARG A 69 24.08 7.91 6.12
N LYS A 70 25.08 8.33 5.35
CA LYS A 70 25.83 9.58 5.60
C LYS A 70 24.95 10.82 5.44
N ALA A 71 24.09 10.87 4.42
CA ALA A 71 23.14 11.97 4.24
C ALA A 71 22.13 12.04 5.40
N VAL A 72 21.57 10.90 5.80
CA VAL A 72 20.67 10.80 6.97
C VAL A 72 21.40 11.18 8.25
N GLY A 73 22.65 10.74 8.43
CA GLY A 73 23.49 11.10 9.57
C GLY A 73 23.82 12.60 9.63
N ALA A 74 24.12 13.22 8.49
CA ALA A 74 24.33 14.68 8.42
C ALA A 74 23.06 15.45 8.81
N ILE A 75 21.88 15.01 8.32
CA ILE A 75 20.58 15.55 8.74
C ILE A 75 20.38 15.37 10.26
N TRP A 76 20.77 14.21 10.79
CA TRP A 76 20.67 13.92 12.22
C TRP A 76 21.59 14.82 13.09
N HIS A 77 22.83 15.07 12.65
CA HIS A 77 23.82 15.88 13.37
C HIS A 77 23.52 17.39 13.36
N LEU A 78 22.56 17.86 12.56
CA LEU A 78 22.10 19.25 12.59
C LEU A 78 21.26 19.59 13.84
N GLY A 79 21.10 18.66 14.79
CA GLY A 79 20.76 18.93 16.20
C GLY A 79 19.34 19.39 16.53
N GLY A 80 18.66 20.09 15.60
CA GLY A 80 17.29 20.57 15.77
C GLY A 80 16.22 19.66 15.15
N VAL A 81 16.62 18.67 14.37
CA VAL A 81 15.73 18.02 13.40
C VAL A 81 14.69 17.11 14.05
N GLN A 82 14.94 16.46 15.18
CA GLN A 82 13.90 15.63 15.82
C GLN A 82 12.73 16.46 16.38
N LYS A 83 13.03 17.56 17.08
CA LYS A 83 12.01 18.47 17.62
C LYS A 83 11.29 19.20 16.48
N THR A 84 12.03 19.67 15.48
CA THR A 84 11.45 20.30 14.28
C THR A 84 10.63 19.31 13.45
N ILE A 85 11.06 18.06 13.25
CA ILE A 85 10.24 17.01 12.61
C ILE A 85 8.98 16.73 13.43
N GLY A 86 9.08 16.67 14.75
CA GLY A 86 7.91 16.51 15.62
C GLY A 86 6.91 17.66 15.47
N ILE A 87 7.42 18.90 15.42
CA ILE A 87 6.61 20.11 15.20
C ILE A 87 5.99 20.11 13.80
N LEU A 88 6.77 19.82 12.75
CA LEU A 88 6.29 19.75 11.37
C LEU A 88 5.24 18.65 11.18
N LYS A 89 5.46 17.47 11.78
CA LYS A 89 4.45 16.39 11.79
C LYS A 89 3.17 16.84 12.49
N LYS A 90 3.29 17.54 13.62
CA LYS A 90 2.15 18.07 14.35
C LYS A 90 1.38 19.12 13.52
N GLN A 91 2.08 20.07 12.93
CA GLN A 91 1.50 21.10 12.04
C GLN A 91 0.82 20.48 10.83
N ALA A 92 1.49 19.59 10.10
CA ALA A 92 0.91 18.89 8.96
C ALA A 92 -0.33 18.06 9.36
N MET A 93 -0.33 17.49 10.57
CA MET A 93 -1.49 16.75 11.09
C MET A 93 -2.66 17.69 11.43
N GLU A 94 -2.38 18.84 12.04
CA GLU A 94 -3.39 19.86 12.36
C GLU A 94 -4.00 20.45 11.08
N GLU A 95 -3.17 20.82 10.10
CA GLU A 95 -3.60 21.29 8.78
C GLU A 95 -4.46 20.25 8.07
N TRP A 96 -4.02 18.98 8.05
CA TRP A 96 -4.80 17.90 7.46
C TRP A 96 -6.15 17.72 8.18
N GLN A 97 -6.16 17.78 9.50
CA GLN A 97 -7.38 17.62 10.31
C GLN A 97 -8.38 18.74 10.05
N GLU A 98 -7.90 19.99 9.90
CA GLU A 98 -8.73 21.14 9.56
C GLU A 98 -9.30 21.02 8.14
N MET A 99 -8.46 20.68 7.16
CA MET A 99 -8.91 20.43 5.78
C MET A 99 -9.94 19.31 5.72
N TYR A 100 -9.73 18.25 6.50
CA TYR A 100 -10.63 17.11 6.58
C TYR A 100 -11.99 17.52 7.12
N TRP A 101 -12.06 18.20 8.27
CA TRP A 101 -13.35 18.62 8.86
C TRP A 101 -14.12 19.64 8.03
N ASN A 102 -13.43 20.49 7.28
CA ASN A 102 -14.06 21.49 6.42
C ASN A 102 -14.42 20.95 5.02
N SER A 103 -14.08 19.70 4.72
CA SER A 103 -14.35 19.08 3.41
C SER A 103 -15.78 18.55 3.34
N SER A 104 -16.43 18.72 2.19
CA SER A 104 -17.71 18.05 1.87
C SER A 104 -17.52 16.62 1.36
N LYS A 105 -16.28 16.17 1.16
CA LYS A 105 -15.96 14.79 0.83
C LYS A 105 -16.20 13.91 2.04
N ASP A 106 -16.64 12.67 1.80
CA ASP A 106 -16.81 11.65 2.83
C ASP A 106 -17.77 12.02 3.98
N LEU A 107 -18.77 12.88 3.71
CA LEU A 107 -19.83 13.27 4.66
C LEU A 107 -20.42 12.09 5.43
N TRP A 108 -20.57 10.93 4.77
CA TRP A 108 -20.97 9.69 5.43
C TRP A 108 -20.06 9.32 6.61
N TYR A 109 -18.74 9.25 6.37
CA TYR A 109 -17.77 8.88 7.38
C TYR A 109 -17.67 9.93 8.50
N HIS A 110 -17.78 11.22 8.14
CA HIS A 110 -17.84 12.32 9.11
C HIS A 110 -19.03 12.20 10.05
N ASN A 111 -20.22 11.90 9.52
CA ASN A 111 -21.44 11.78 10.31
C ASN A 111 -21.40 10.62 11.31
N ILE A 112 -20.69 9.54 10.99
CA ILE A 112 -20.56 8.38 11.88
C ILE A 112 -19.34 8.45 12.81
N THR A 113 -18.36 9.33 12.55
CA THR A 113 -17.10 9.37 13.33
C THR A 113 -16.86 10.77 13.90
N VAL A 114 -17.28 10.99 15.14
CA VAL A 114 -17.32 12.32 15.79
C VAL A 114 -15.92 12.84 16.17
N GLU A 115 -14.96 11.97 16.48
CA GLU A 115 -13.56 12.34 16.76
C GLU A 115 -12.59 11.42 15.99
N SER A 116 -12.51 11.60 14.68
CA SER A 116 -11.48 10.94 13.89
C SER A 116 -10.12 11.61 14.12
N LYS A 117 -9.40 11.19 15.17
CA LYS A 117 -7.98 11.54 15.35
C LYS A 117 -7.17 10.61 14.47
N CYS A 118 -6.49 11.15 13.46
CA CYS A 118 -5.52 10.38 12.69
C CYS A 118 -4.45 9.83 13.65
N THR A 119 -4.34 8.51 13.74
CA THR A 119 -3.31 7.84 14.53
C THR A 119 -2.58 6.84 13.66
N ASP A 120 -1.25 6.89 13.70
CA ASP A 120 -0.36 5.91 13.08
C ASP A 120 -0.21 4.64 13.93
N ASN A 121 -0.79 4.60 15.13
CA ASN A 121 -0.70 3.47 16.03
C ASN A 121 -1.83 2.47 15.81
N LEU A 122 -1.55 1.40 15.07
CA LEU A 122 -2.50 0.32 14.77
C LEU A 122 -3.14 -0.32 16.00
N SER A 123 -2.45 -0.39 17.15
CA SER A 123 -3.03 -0.98 18.37
C SER A 123 -4.10 -0.11 19.01
N LYS A 124 -4.13 1.19 18.67
CA LYS A 124 -5.17 2.13 19.09
C LYS A 124 -6.36 2.17 18.13
N MET A 125 -6.25 1.53 16.96
CA MET A 125 -7.36 1.45 16.01
C MET A 125 -8.32 0.33 16.42
N VAL A 126 -9.60 0.64 16.55
CA VAL A 126 -10.64 -0.36 16.83
C VAL A 126 -10.65 -1.50 15.81
N THR A 127 -10.35 -1.17 14.54
CA THR A 127 -10.23 -2.14 13.46
C THR A 127 -9.00 -3.02 13.59
N GLY A 128 -7.95 -2.59 14.29
CA GLY A 128 -6.69 -3.34 14.44
C GLY A 128 -6.87 -4.69 15.13
N VAL A 129 -7.85 -4.81 16.03
CA VAL A 129 -8.20 -6.09 16.68
C VAL A 129 -8.86 -7.04 15.69
N ILE A 130 -9.81 -6.55 14.90
CA ILE A 130 -10.56 -7.34 13.92
C ILE A 130 -9.68 -7.75 12.75
N MET A 131 -8.81 -6.84 12.29
CA MET A 131 -7.82 -7.09 11.22
C MET A 131 -6.90 -8.28 11.51
N LYS A 132 -6.65 -8.61 12.78
CA LYS A 132 -5.79 -9.73 13.18
C LYS A 132 -6.53 -11.06 13.24
N LYS A 133 -7.84 -11.04 13.49
CA LYS A 133 -8.64 -12.23 13.78
C LYS A 133 -9.41 -12.72 12.53
N ASP A 134 -9.87 -11.79 11.71
CA ASP A 134 -10.81 -12.09 10.62
C ASP A 134 -10.16 -12.10 9.23
N SER A 135 -10.86 -12.70 8.26
CA SER A 135 -10.36 -12.79 6.88
C SER A 135 -10.24 -11.43 6.20
N ARG A 136 -9.35 -11.32 5.19
CA ARG A 136 -9.23 -10.12 4.34
C ARG A 136 -10.56 -9.70 3.70
N ARG A 137 -11.44 -10.65 3.40
CA ARG A 137 -12.78 -10.40 2.84
C ARG A 137 -13.66 -9.64 3.84
N ILE A 138 -13.68 -10.10 5.10
CA ILE A 138 -14.44 -9.46 6.18
C ILE A 138 -13.92 -8.04 6.42
N LEU A 139 -12.61 -7.87 6.49
CA LEU A 139 -12.00 -6.55 6.63
C LEU A 139 -12.38 -5.60 5.49
N SER A 140 -12.36 -6.08 4.25
CA SER A 140 -12.79 -5.29 3.10
C SER A 140 -14.25 -4.84 3.25
N ASN A 141 -15.15 -5.75 3.63
CA ASN A 141 -16.55 -5.40 3.83
C ASN A 141 -16.71 -4.37 4.96
N ILE A 142 -16.08 -4.57 6.13
CA ILE A 142 -16.12 -3.57 7.22
C ILE A 142 -15.66 -2.20 6.72
N THR A 143 -14.58 -2.16 5.96
CA THR A 143 -14.06 -0.90 5.40
C THR A 143 -15.10 -0.25 4.47
N GLN A 144 -15.77 -1.04 3.64
CA GLN A 144 -16.83 -0.56 2.76
C GLN A 144 -18.02 0.01 3.56
N PHE A 145 -18.47 -0.67 4.61
CA PHE A 145 -19.55 -0.19 5.49
C PHE A 145 -19.15 1.10 6.23
N ARG A 146 -17.94 1.16 6.77
CA ARG A 146 -17.43 2.36 7.47
C ARG A 146 -17.31 3.55 6.53
N THR A 147 -16.73 3.35 5.35
CA THR A 147 -16.48 4.45 4.40
C THR A 147 -17.70 4.80 3.55
N GLY A 148 -18.70 3.92 3.46
CA GLY A 148 -19.78 4.05 2.47
C GLY A 148 -19.29 3.82 1.03
N HIS A 149 -18.04 3.41 0.85
CA HIS A 149 -17.40 3.18 -0.44
C HIS A 149 -17.26 1.69 -0.67
N GLY A 150 -18.12 1.13 -1.51
CA GLY A 150 -18.09 -0.30 -1.74
C GLY A 150 -19.15 -0.77 -2.69
N ASN A 151 -19.42 -2.08 -2.64
CA ASN A 151 -20.40 -2.72 -3.49
C ASN A 151 -21.83 -2.45 -3.00
N PHE A 152 -22.23 -1.17 -3.02
CA PHE A 152 -23.57 -0.67 -2.71
C PHE A 152 -24.10 0.09 -3.93
N GLY A 153 -25.33 -0.18 -4.34
CA GLY A 153 -25.92 0.45 -5.52
C GLY A 153 -25.92 1.99 -5.50
N ALA A 154 -26.10 2.60 -4.33
CA ALA A 154 -25.97 4.06 -4.18
C ALA A 154 -24.57 4.59 -4.55
N TRP A 155 -23.52 3.83 -4.23
CA TRP A 155 -22.15 4.20 -4.56
C TRP A 155 -21.90 4.13 -6.07
N PHE A 156 -22.29 3.03 -6.73
CA PHE A 156 -22.19 2.92 -8.20
C PHE A 156 -22.97 4.02 -8.92
N LYS A 157 -24.21 4.29 -8.46
CA LYS A 157 -25.06 5.36 -8.99
C LYS A 157 -24.40 6.73 -8.87
N LYS A 158 -23.78 7.04 -7.73
CA LYS A 158 -23.06 8.31 -7.50
C LYS A 158 -21.91 8.51 -8.49
N PHE A 159 -21.22 7.45 -8.86
CA PHE A 159 -20.08 7.50 -9.79
C PHE A 159 -20.45 7.19 -11.25
N GLY A 160 -21.73 6.95 -11.55
CA GLY A 160 -22.20 6.64 -12.90
C GLY A 160 -21.64 5.33 -13.46
N ILE A 161 -21.33 4.38 -12.58
CA ILE A 161 -20.79 3.07 -12.97
C ILE A 161 -21.96 2.11 -13.21
N GLU A 162 -22.00 1.46 -14.36
CA GLU A 162 -23.06 0.54 -14.75
C GLU A 162 -23.12 -0.71 -13.85
N LYS A 163 -24.33 -1.09 -13.45
CA LYS A 163 -24.64 -2.25 -12.61
C LYS A 163 -26.06 -2.72 -12.93
N ASP A 164 -26.31 -4.03 -12.85
CA ASP A 164 -27.63 -4.63 -13.11
C ASP A 164 -28.77 -3.98 -12.33
N SER A 165 -28.51 -3.60 -11.07
CA SER A 165 -29.43 -2.81 -10.24
C SER A 165 -28.66 -1.96 -9.23
N TYR A 166 -29.10 -0.72 -9.07
CA TYR A 166 -28.68 0.16 -7.97
C TYR A 166 -29.51 -0.01 -6.70
N ASN A 167 -30.61 -0.76 -6.79
CA ASN A 167 -31.57 -0.93 -5.72
C ASN A 167 -31.37 -2.26 -5.01
N CYS A 168 -31.65 -2.28 -3.73
CA CYS A 168 -31.76 -3.48 -2.92
C CYS A 168 -32.92 -4.35 -3.43
N LYS A 169 -32.94 -5.63 -3.07
CA LYS A 169 -34.03 -6.57 -3.42
C LYS A 169 -35.41 -6.11 -2.93
N CYS A 170 -35.47 -5.26 -1.91
CA CYS A 170 -36.71 -4.66 -1.40
C CYS A 170 -37.25 -3.53 -2.29
N GLY A 171 -36.49 -3.06 -3.29
CA GLY A 171 -36.88 -2.00 -4.21
C GLY A 171 -36.25 -0.63 -3.93
N GLU A 172 -35.77 -0.37 -2.72
CA GLU A 172 -35.15 0.90 -2.32
C GLU A 172 -33.68 1.03 -2.76
N LEU A 173 -33.18 2.27 -2.83
CA LEU A 173 -31.78 2.52 -3.19
C LEU A 173 -30.83 1.84 -2.18
N GLU A 174 -29.89 1.03 -2.66
CA GLU A 174 -28.98 0.28 -1.81
C GLU A 174 -27.90 1.20 -1.22
N THR A 175 -28.19 1.80 -0.05
CA THR A 175 -27.24 2.55 0.77
C THR A 175 -26.78 1.72 1.97
N VAL A 176 -25.66 2.11 2.60
CA VAL A 176 -25.22 1.46 3.85
C VAL A 176 -26.27 1.62 4.95
N HIS A 177 -26.85 2.81 5.08
CA HIS A 177 -27.90 3.10 6.05
C HIS A 177 -29.12 2.21 5.81
N HIS A 178 -29.52 2.07 4.55
CA HIS A 178 -30.63 1.20 4.18
C HIS A 178 -30.39 -0.25 4.60
N ILE A 179 -29.21 -0.80 4.29
CA ILE A 179 -28.86 -2.19 4.64
C ILE A 179 -28.83 -2.40 6.16
N LEU A 180 -28.20 -1.47 6.90
CA LEU A 180 -27.99 -1.63 8.33
C LEU A 180 -29.18 -1.22 9.20
N VAL A 181 -30.10 -0.38 8.72
CA VAL A 181 -31.14 0.24 9.57
C VAL A 181 -32.55 0.03 9.02
N GLU A 182 -32.78 0.22 7.72
CA GLU A 182 -34.14 0.41 7.18
C GLU A 182 -34.69 -0.83 6.47
N CYS A 183 -33.84 -1.64 5.84
CA CYS A 183 -34.28 -2.65 4.87
C CYS A 183 -35.21 -3.68 5.53
N PRO A 184 -36.49 -3.80 5.13
CA PRO A 184 -37.42 -4.70 5.79
C PRO A 184 -37.04 -6.18 5.63
N LEU A 185 -36.29 -6.51 4.57
CA LEU A 185 -35.86 -7.88 4.28
C LEU A 185 -34.69 -8.35 5.16
N LEU A 186 -34.03 -7.44 5.90
CA LEU A 186 -32.84 -7.75 6.70
C LEU A 186 -33.11 -7.67 8.21
N GLU A 187 -34.38 -7.69 8.61
CA GLU A 187 -34.79 -7.48 9.99
C GLU A 187 -34.31 -8.60 10.93
N GLU A 188 -34.30 -9.84 10.43
CA GLU A 188 -33.87 -11.02 11.18
C GLU A 188 -32.34 -11.01 11.41
N GLU A 189 -31.58 -10.68 10.37
CA GLU A 189 -30.12 -10.59 10.40
C GLU A 189 -29.66 -9.44 11.32
N ARG A 190 -30.47 -8.38 11.47
CA ARG A 190 -30.18 -7.24 12.34
C ARG A 190 -30.41 -7.50 13.83
N LYS A 191 -30.95 -8.65 14.24
CA LYS A 191 -31.18 -8.95 15.68
C LYS A 191 -29.91 -8.80 16.52
N GLY A 192 -28.76 -9.20 15.99
CA GLY A 192 -27.46 -9.01 16.64
C GLY A 192 -27.10 -7.53 16.81
N LEU A 193 -27.25 -6.74 15.73
CA LEU A 193 -26.97 -5.30 15.72
C LEU A 193 -27.87 -4.53 16.71
N LYS A 194 -29.18 -4.84 16.74
CA LYS A 194 -30.16 -4.23 17.67
C LYS A 194 -29.85 -4.52 19.13
N ARG A 195 -29.19 -5.64 19.43
CA ARG A 195 -28.75 -5.96 20.79
C ARG A 195 -27.62 -5.05 21.25
N ILE A 196 -26.73 -4.65 20.34
CA ILE A 196 -25.61 -3.76 20.63
C ILE A 196 -26.04 -2.31 20.64
N SER A 197 -26.88 -1.91 19.69
CA SER A 197 -27.40 -0.56 19.55
C SER A 197 -28.90 -0.61 19.25
N PRO A 198 -29.77 -0.56 20.28
CA PRO A 198 -31.23 -0.63 20.08
C PRO A 198 -31.78 0.49 19.19
N GLU A 199 -31.17 1.68 19.28
CA GLU A 199 -31.51 2.85 18.46
C GLU A 199 -30.84 2.82 17.08
N MET A 200 -30.06 1.78 16.78
CA MET A 200 -29.32 1.61 15.52
C MET A 200 -28.35 2.76 15.21
N ASP A 201 -27.76 3.35 16.26
CA ASP A 201 -26.71 4.37 16.13
C ASP A 201 -25.52 3.82 15.34
N MET A 202 -25.29 4.42 14.16
CA MET A 202 -24.26 4.00 13.22
C MET A 202 -22.85 4.19 13.77
N SER A 203 -22.63 5.21 14.59
CA SER A 203 -21.32 5.44 15.23
C SER A 203 -20.96 4.27 16.14
N THR A 204 -21.90 3.86 17.00
CA THR A 204 -21.74 2.71 17.90
C THR A 204 -21.52 1.42 17.12
N LEU A 205 -22.31 1.16 16.07
CA LEU A 205 -22.19 -0.08 15.28
C LEU A 205 -20.86 -0.17 14.51
N LEU A 206 -20.39 0.95 13.93
CA LEU A 206 -19.25 0.96 13.01
C LEU A 206 -17.92 1.38 13.63
N ASN A 207 -17.92 1.87 14.88
CA ASN A 207 -16.71 2.33 15.56
C ASN A 207 -16.47 1.69 16.94
N SER A 208 -17.36 0.83 17.44
CA SER A 208 -17.10 0.03 18.64
C SER A 208 -16.63 -1.40 18.29
N LEU A 209 -15.85 -2.01 19.19
CA LEU A 209 -15.37 -3.38 18.97
C LEU A 209 -16.53 -4.39 18.92
N THR A 210 -17.48 -4.27 19.84
CA THR A 210 -18.66 -5.14 19.90
C THR A 210 -19.60 -4.93 18.71
N GLY A 211 -19.81 -3.68 18.29
CA GLY A 211 -20.58 -3.36 17.09
C GLY A 211 -19.95 -3.96 15.84
N LEU A 212 -18.63 -3.79 15.68
CA LEU A 212 -17.94 -4.36 14.52
C LEU A 212 -17.95 -5.90 14.53
N GLN A 213 -17.88 -6.56 15.68
CA GLN A 213 -18.03 -8.01 15.78
C GLN A 213 -19.40 -8.48 15.30
N GLU A 214 -20.48 -7.80 15.70
CA GLU A 214 -21.82 -8.13 15.20
C GLU A 214 -22.00 -7.78 13.72
N ILE A 215 -21.34 -6.73 13.22
CA ILE A 215 -21.28 -6.43 11.79
C ILE A 215 -20.62 -7.58 11.01
N VAL A 216 -19.60 -8.24 11.56
CA VAL A 216 -19.01 -9.43 10.92
C VAL A 216 -20.04 -10.56 10.81
N SER A 217 -20.77 -10.84 11.89
CA SER A 217 -21.83 -11.85 11.92
C SER A 217 -22.92 -11.51 10.89
N PHE A 218 -23.38 -10.26 10.88
CA PHE A 218 -24.37 -9.74 9.93
C PHE A 218 -23.92 -9.87 8.47
N ILE A 219 -22.70 -9.43 8.14
CA ILE A 219 -22.16 -9.49 6.78
C ILE A 219 -22.08 -10.93 6.27
N SER A 220 -21.75 -11.87 7.16
CA SER A 220 -21.68 -13.28 6.81
C SER A 220 -23.06 -13.81 6.42
N ALA A 221 -24.10 -13.50 7.20
CA ALA A 221 -25.48 -13.89 6.89
C ALA A 221 -26.08 -13.17 5.67
N TRP A 222 -25.74 -11.90 5.45
CA TRP A 222 -26.30 -11.09 4.37
C TRP A 222 -25.75 -11.44 2.97
N ARG A 223 -24.48 -11.86 2.89
CA ARG A 223 -23.79 -12.11 1.61
C ARG A 223 -23.68 -13.60 1.24
N ASP A 224 -24.22 -14.50 2.06
CA ASP A 224 -24.43 -15.91 1.70
C ASP A 224 -25.66 -16.07 0.79
#